data_AF-A0A2E6YQA3-F1
#
_entry.id   AF-A0A2E6YQA3-F1
#
_cell.length_a   1.000
_cell.length_b   1.000
_cell.length_c   1.000
_cell.angle_alpha   90.00
_cell.angle_beta   90.00
_cell.angle_gamma   90.00
#
_symmetry.space_group_name_H-M   'P 1'
#
loop_
_entity.id
_entity.type
_entity.pdbx_description
1 polymer ?
#
loop_
_entity_poly.entity_id
_entity_poly.type
_entity_poly.pdbx_seq_one_letter_code
_entity_poly.pdbx_strand_id
1 'polypeptide(L)'
;MSSVSATIASTEKRIIFGLGVTGQSVARWWRQQGISFTAIDTRAEMASDPGVLTQVDLQTAVFGDVDASVIDGCTDMIVSPGVALDHPLVAHARDQGSRIRGDIDLFTEAAKAPVIGITGSNGKSTVTALAGEMLQACGLTVSVGGNLGRPALDLLADDPELYVLELSSFQLERAHDLGLRLATVLNISADHLDRYANLGEYHRAKHQIFRQVAQVVANRDDPLTIPLVPETVGTVWWRSGEPDLGEFGLREIEGVTWICHGFTPLMSGEALQLPGRHNLSNVLAALALGSALGLPPSDLLEGAKDYRGLPHRCQLVTQIGGVRFIDDSKGTNIGATVAALEGLADDGTIWLILGGQGKGQDFSLLKEAVAQHCSGVVVMGEAAAEIAQHLNHVITVQPVDSLQEAVAYAAAQARSGDTVLLSPACASLDMFASYVERGQQFHNAVNALEVAA
;
A
#
# COMPACT_ATOMS: atom_id res chain seq x y z
N MET A 1 -50.39 -32.33 -8.02
CA MET A 1 -49.27 -32.21 -8.97
C MET A 1 -48.33 -31.16 -8.43
N SER A 2 -47.31 -31.57 -7.68
CA SER A 2 -46.30 -30.66 -7.13
C SER A 2 -45.32 -30.29 -8.23
N SER A 3 -45.18 -28.99 -8.51
CA SER A 3 -44.12 -28.47 -9.36
C SER A 3 -42.78 -28.64 -8.64
N VAL A 4 -41.99 -29.60 -9.08
CA VAL A 4 -40.58 -29.73 -8.69
C VAL A 4 -39.86 -28.52 -9.28
N SER A 5 -39.38 -27.63 -8.41
CA SER A 5 -38.45 -26.57 -8.77
C SER A 5 -37.15 -27.23 -9.23
N ALA A 6 -36.79 -27.03 -10.50
CA ALA A 6 -35.54 -27.53 -11.05
C ALA A 6 -34.39 -26.64 -10.53
N THR A 7 -33.78 -27.06 -9.43
CA THR A 7 -32.49 -26.51 -9.00
C THR A 7 -31.46 -26.90 -10.07
N ILE A 8 -31.00 -25.94 -10.85
CA ILE A 8 -29.87 -26.14 -11.77
C ILE A 8 -28.65 -26.44 -10.90
N ALA A 9 -28.26 -27.71 -10.79
CA ALA A 9 -26.99 -28.07 -10.19
C ALA A 9 -25.87 -27.52 -11.08
N SER A 10 -25.25 -26.41 -10.67
CA SER A 10 -24.11 -25.89 -11.42
C SER A 10 -22.99 -26.91 -11.32
N THR A 11 -22.44 -27.35 -12.45
CA THR A 11 -21.23 -28.20 -12.51
C THR A 11 -19.96 -27.46 -12.05
N GLU A 12 -20.09 -26.25 -11.50
CA GLU A 12 -18.97 -25.44 -11.05
C GLU A 12 -18.52 -25.85 -9.64
N LYS A 13 -17.32 -26.44 -9.54
CA LYS A 13 -16.60 -26.61 -8.29
C LYS A 13 -15.71 -25.39 -8.06
N ARG A 14 -16.02 -24.61 -7.02
CA ARG A 14 -15.32 -23.38 -6.65
C ARG A 14 -14.43 -23.59 -5.45
N ILE A 15 -13.21 -23.05 -5.50
CA ILE A 15 -12.23 -23.20 -4.43
C ILE A 15 -11.67 -21.86 -4.00
N ILE A 16 -11.56 -21.63 -2.70
CA ILE A 16 -10.80 -20.52 -2.12
C ILE A 16 -9.47 -21.10 -1.62
N PHE A 17 -8.34 -20.62 -2.13
CA PHE A 17 -7.01 -21.00 -1.66
C PHE A 17 -6.36 -19.86 -0.87
N GLY A 18 -6.20 -20.08 0.43
CA GLY A 18 -5.68 -19.15 1.41
C GLY A 18 -6.80 -18.40 2.10
N LEU A 19 -6.81 -18.43 3.43
CA LEU A 19 -7.87 -17.94 4.31
C LEU A 19 -7.40 -16.83 5.24
N GLY A 20 -6.40 -16.05 4.80
CA GLY A 20 -6.14 -14.73 5.38
C GLY A 20 -7.33 -13.77 5.17
N VAL A 21 -7.12 -12.49 5.49
CA VAL A 21 -8.18 -11.46 5.42
C VAL A 21 -8.92 -11.47 4.07
N THR A 22 -8.18 -11.54 2.95
CA THR A 22 -8.76 -11.63 1.60
C THR A 22 -9.62 -12.87 1.40
N GLY A 23 -9.10 -14.08 1.70
CA GLY A 23 -9.86 -15.32 1.54
C GLY A 23 -11.13 -15.37 2.39
N GLN A 24 -11.09 -14.81 3.60
CA GLN A 24 -12.27 -14.67 4.45
C GLN A 24 -13.32 -13.74 3.82
N SER A 25 -12.91 -12.66 3.16
CA SER A 25 -13.84 -11.77 2.44
C SER A 25 -14.51 -12.47 1.24
N VAL A 26 -13.77 -13.30 0.51
CA VAL A 26 -14.32 -14.12 -0.60
C VAL A 26 -15.34 -15.13 -0.06
N ALA A 27 -15.00 -15.83 1.03
CA ALA A 27 -15.89 -16.79 1.67
C ALA A 27 -17.19 -16.11 2.15
N ARG A 28 -17.08 -14.93 2.78
CA ARG A 28 -18.22 -14.12 3.22
C ARG A 28 -19.12 -13.73 2.05
N TRP A 29 -18.52 -13.19 0.98
CA TRP A 29 -19.23 -12.73 -0.21
C TRP A 29 -19.99 -13.87 -0.91
N TRP A 30 -19.35 -15.01 -1.12
CA TRP A 30 -20.01 -16.18 -1.73
C TRP A 30 -21.10 -16.77 -0.85
N ARG A 31 -20.93 -16.80 0.47
CA ARG A 31 -22.00 -17.22 1.39
C ARG A 31 -23.22 -16.32 1.32
N GLN A 32 -23.03 -15.01 1.26
CA GLN A 32 -24.13 -14.05 1.14
C GLN A 32 -24.93 -14.24 -0.16
N GLN A 33 -24.29 -14.75 -1.22
CA GLN A 33 -24.94 -15.08 -2.49
C GLN A 33 -25.50 -16.52 -2.56
N GLY A 34 -25.30 -17.33 -1.52
CA GLY A 34 -25.70 -18.74 -1.55
C GLY A 34 -24.84 -19.60 -2.49
N ILE A 35 -23.62 -19.18 -2.80
CA ILE A 35 -22.67 -19.89 -3.65
C ILE A 35 -21.90 -20.91 -2.80
N SER A 36 -21.91 -22.18 -3.22
CA SER A 36 -21.12 -23.24 -2.59
C SER A 36 -19.66 -23.20 -3.02
N PHE A 37 -18.74 -23.41 -2.08
CA PHE A 37 -17.30 -23.49 -2.32
C PHE A 37 -16.61 -24.43 -1.32
N THR A 38 -15.40 -24.85 -1.69
CA THR A 38 -14.43 -25.52 -0.81
C THR A 38 -13.34 -24.53 -0.44
N ALA A 39 -12.88 -24.54 0.81
CA ALA A 39 -11.82 -23.67 1.28
C ALA A 39 -10.56 -24.48 1.62
N ILE A 40 -9.39 -24.03 1.18
CA ILE A 40 -8.12 -24.68 1.48
C ILE A 40 -7.10 -23.66 2.00
N ASP A 41 -6.31 -24.04 3.00
CA ASP A 41 -5.17 -23.26 3.49
C ASP A 41 -4.03 -24.19 3.91
N THR A 42 -2.80 -23.90 3.51
CA THR A 42 -1.63 -24.74 3.84
C THR A 42 -1.20 -24.59 5.30
N ARG A 43 -1.80 -23.67 6.05
CA ARG A 43 -1.54 -23.42 7.47
C ARG A 43 -2.57 -24.15 8.33
N ALA A 44 -2.12 -25.09 9.14
CA ALA A 44 -2.98 -25.88 10.01
C ALA A 44 -3.67 -25.01 11.09
N GLU A 45 -2.99 -23.98 11.58
CA GLU A 45 -3.49 -23.06 12.60
C GLU A 45 -4.71 -22.24 12.15
N MET A 46 -4.93 -22.10 10.84
CA MET A 46 -6.11 -21.41 10.31
C MET A 46 -7.41 -22.16 10.61
N ALA A 47 -7.34 -23.46 10.94
CA ALA A 47 -8.50 -24.24 11.35
C ALA A 47 -9.10 -23.77 12.69
N SER A 48 -8.31 -23.08 13.52
CA SER A 48 -8.78 -22.50 14.79
C SER A 48 -8.90 -20.98 14.77
N ASP A 49 -8.68 -20.34 13.61
CA ASP A 49 -8.84 -18.89 13.46
C ASP A 49 -10.33 -18.49 13.60
N PRO A 50 -10.70 -17.63 14.55
CA PRO A 50 -12.10 -17.25 14.75
C PRO A 50 -12.75 -16.62 13.52
N GLY A 51 -11.98 -15.86 12.73
CA GLY A 51 -12.46 -15.27 11.48
C GLY A 51 -12.82 -16.35 10.47
N VAL A 52 -11.94 -17.32 10.26
CA VAL A 52 -12.19 -18.47 9.37
C VAL A 52 -13.41 -19.28 9.82
N LEU A 53 -13.48 -19.63 11.11
CA LEU A 53 -14.56 -20.44 11.67
C LEU A 53 -15.96 -19.84 11.43
N THR A 54 -16.07 -18.52 11.35
CA THR A 54 -17.34 -17.85 11.05
C THR A 54 -17.68 -17.87 9.56
N GLN A 55 -16.68 -17.96 8.68
CA GLN A 55 -16.85 -17.80 7.23
C GLN A 55 -16.83 -19.11 6.45
N VAL A 56 -16.24 -20.19 6.93
CA VAL A 56 -16.14 -21.45 6.16
C VAL A 56 -16.88 -22.61 6.84
N ASP A 57 -17.34 -23.58 6.04
CA ASP A 57 -17.83 -24.86 6.55
C ASP A 57 -16.65 -25.82 6.74
N LEU A 58 -16.33 -26.11 8.01
CA LEU A 58 -15.24 -27.02 8.39
C LEU A 58 -15.40 -28.45 7.86
N GLN A 59 -16.59 -28.88 7.46
CA GLN A 59 -16.77 -30.21 6.85
C GLN A 59 -16.21 -30.28 5.44
N THR A 60 -16.07 -29.13 4.78
CA THR A 60 -15.59 -29.02 3.40
C THR A 60 -14.23 -28.34 3.30
N ALA A 61 -13.80 -27.64 4.36
CA ALA A 61 -12.51 -26.97 4.39
C ALA A 61 -11.36 -27.94 4.71
N VAL A 62 -10.18 -27.72 4.11
CA VAL A 62 -8.97 -28.54 4.32
C VAL A 62 -7.81 -27.64 4.74
N PHE A 63 -7.09 -28.04 5.79
CA PHE A 63 -6.00 -27.26 6.38
C PHE A 63 -4.71 -28.08 6.50
N GLY A 64 -3.56 -27.42 6.38
CA GLY A 64 -2.24 -28.07 6.48
C GLY A 64 -1.82 -28.73 5.17
N ASP A 65 -1.49 -30.01 5.20
CA ASP A 65 -1.11 -30.76 4.00
C ASP A 65 -2.36 -31.05 3.14
N VAL A 66 -2.56 -30.26 2.09
CA VAL A 66 -3.71 -30.37 1.16
C VAL A 66 -3.34 -31.26 -0.02
N ASP A 67 -4.01 -32.40 -0.13
CA ASP A 67 -3.85 -33.33 -1.26
C ASP A 67 -4.43 -32.76 -2.56
N ALA A 68 -3.79 -33.05 -3.70
CA ALA A 68 -4.23 -32.55 -5.02
C ALA A 68 -5.63 -33.06 -5.43
N SER A 69 -6.09 -34.20 -4.89
CA SER A 69 -7.45 -34.69 -5.15
C SER A 69 -8.55 -33.75 -4.63
N VAL A 70 -8.24 -32.91 -3.64
CA VAL A 70 -9.18 -31.89 -3.13
C VAL A 70 -9.56 -30.90 -4.23
N ILE A 71 -8.63 -30.60 -5.14
CA ILE A 71 -8.84 -29.65 -6.23
C ILE A 71 -9.29 -30.30 -7.55
N ASP A 72 -9.48 -31.62 -7.59
CA ASP A 72 -9.92 -32.30 -8.82
C ASP A 72 -11.30 -31.84 -9.28
N GLY A 73 -11.41 -31.52 -10.57
CA GLY A 73 -12.64 -31.00 -11.16
C GLY A 73 -12.97 -29.57 -10.73
N CYS A 74 -12.00 -28.84 -10.13
CA CYS A 74 -12.11 -27.41 -9.91
C CYS A 74 -12.38 -26.70 -11.25
N THR A 75 -13.26 -25.71 -11.21
CA THR A 75 -13.63 -24.91 -12.39
C THR A 75 -13.29 -23.43 -12.19
N ASP A 76 -13.18 -23.00 -10.93
CA ASP A 76 -12.87 -21.63 -10.54
C ASP A 76 -12.15 -21.67 -9.18
N MET A 77 -10.95 -21.10 -9.14
CA MET A 77 -10.11 -21.04 -7.96
C MET A 77 -9.73 -19.59 -7.68
N ILE A 78 -10.09 -19.11 -6.49
CA ILE A 78 -9.71 -17.81 -5.99
C ILE A 78 -8.45 -17.97 -5.14
N VAL A 79 -7.34 -17.43 -5.60
CA VAL A 79 -6.04 -17.56 -4.95
C VAL A 79 -5.73 -16.28 -4.17
N SER A 80 -5.58 -16.40 -2.86
CA SER A 80 -5.20 -15.26 -2.01
C SER A 80 -3.83 -14.70 -2.40
N PRO A 81 -3.59 -13.38 -2.26
CA PRO A 81 -2.31 -12.74 -2.61
C PRO A 81 -1.07 -13.34 -1.93
N GLY A 82 -1.24 -13.94 -0.74
CA GLY A 82 -0.16 -14.58 0.01
C GLY A 82 0.32 -15.92 -0.58
N VAL A 83 -0.49 -16.58 -1.41
CA VAL A 83 -0.20 -17.91 -1.98
C VAL A 83 0.45 -17.77 -3.34
N ALA A 84 1.64 -18.31 -3.54
CA ALA A 84 2.36 -18.18 -4.82
C ALA A 84 1.60 -18.82 -6.00
N LEU A 85 1.63 -18.18 -7.18
CA LEU A 85 0.89 -18.63 -8.37
C LEU A 85 1.48 -19.86 -9.06
N ASP A 86 2.73 -20.19 -8.73
CA ASP A 86 3.46 -21.39 -9.14
C ASP A 86 3.32 -22.54 -8.13
N HIS A 87 2.53 -22.36 -7.06
CA HIS A 87 2.25 -23.40 -6.09
C HIS A 87 1.69 -24.66 -6.80
N PRO A 88 2.12 -25.89 -6.43
CA PRO A 88 1.71 -27.11 -7.13
C PRO A 88 0.19 -27.29 -7.30
N LEU A 89 -0.60 -26.94 -6.27
CA LEU A 89 -2.06 -26.98 -6.34
C LEU A 89 -2.65 -25.97 -7.35
N VAL A 90 -2.06 -24.77 -7.46
CA VAL A 90 -2.50 -23.77 -8.45
C VAL A 90 -2.13 -24.23 -9.86
N ALA A 91 -0.94 -24.80 -10.03
CA ALA A 91 -0.51 -25.38 -11.30
C ALA A 91 -1.43 -26.52 -11.75
N HIS A 92 -1.75 -27.48 -10.86
CA HIS A 92 -2.65 -28.58 -11.15
C HIS A 92 -4.06 -28.11 -11.51
N ALA A 93 -4.63 -27.13 -10.79
CA ALA A 93 -5.92 -26.55 -11.14
C ALA A 93 -5.90 -25.88 -12.52
N ARG A 94 -4.82 -25.16 -12.84
CA ARG A 94 -4.61 -24.53 -14.16
C ARG A 94 -4.51 -25.57 -15.27
N ASP A 95 -3.79 -26.66 -15.05
CA ASP A 95 -3.61 -27.75 -16.03
C ASP A 95 -4.93 -28.50 -16.31
N GLN A 96 -5.86 -28.50 -15.34
CA GLN A 96 -7.23 -28.99 -15.52
C GLN A 96 -8.16 -27.98 -16.22
N GLY A 97 -7.68 -26.78 -16.55
CA GLY A 97 -8.47 -25.72 -17.20
C GLY A 97 -9.29 -24.86 -16.24
N SER A 98 -8.99 -24.88 -14.93
CA SER A 98 -9.66 -24.00 -13.96
C SER A 98 -9.37 -22.54 -14.26
N ARG A 99 -10.38 -21.67 -14.05
CA ARG A 99 -10.16 -20.23 -13.96
C ARG A 99 -9.43 -19.91 -12.67
N ILE A 100 -8.23 -19.33 -12.76
CA ILE A 100 -7.45 -18.89 -11.60
C ILE A 100 -7.57 -17.37 -11.50
N ARG A 101 -8.17 -16.86 -10.43
CA ARG A 101 -8.51 -15.44 -10.26
C ARG A 101 -8.22 -14.96 -8.83
N GLY A 102 -8.25 -13.64 -8.63
CA GLY A 102 -8.15 -12.99 -7.33
C GLY A 102 -9.50 -12.51 -6.78
N ASP A 103 -9.47 -11.92 -5.58
CA ASP A 103 -10.61 -11.22 -4.97
C ASP A 103 -11.04 -10.00 -5.77
N ILE A 104 -10.08 -9.32 -6.41
CA ILE A 104 -10.35 -8.12 -7.20
C ILE A 104 -11.15 -8.44 -8.46
N ASP A 105 -10.92 -9.58 -9.12
CA ASP A 105 -11.74 -10.00 -10.28
C ASP A 105 -13.21 -10.16 -9.88
N LEU A 106 -13.45 -10.84 -8.74
CA LEU A 106 -14.80 -10.99 -8.18
C LEU A 106 -15.43 -9.65 -7.81
N PHE A 107 -14.63 -8.71 -7.28
CA PHE A 107 -15.09 -7.38 -6.96
C PHE A 107 -15.51 -6.62 -8.22
N THR A 108 -14.67 -6.57 -9.25
CA THR A 108 -14.95 -5.84 -10.49
C THR A 108 -16.15 -6.41 -11.25
N GLU A 109 -16.40 -7.71 -11.15
CA GLU A 109 -17.60 -8.36 -11.70
C GLU A 109 -18.90 -7.97 -10.96
N ALA A 110 -18.79 -7.66 -9.67
CA ALA A 110 -19.94 -7.36 -8.80
C ALA A 110 -20.17 -5.86 -8.58
N ALA A 111 -19.16 -5.03 -8.77
CA ALA A 111 -19.23 -3.59 -8.52
C ALA A 111 -20.26 -2.91 -9.44
N LYS A 112 -21.14 -2.10 -8.83
CA LYS A 112 -22.21 -1.37 -9.54
C LYS A 112 -21.85 0.09 -9.82
N ALA A 113 -20.75 0.56 -9.25
CA ALA A 113 -20.25 1.92 -9.40
C ALA A 113 -18.85 1.91 -10.01
N PRO A 114 -18.41 3.00 -10.64
CA PRO A 114 -17.08 3.10 -11.22
C PRO A 114 -15.99 2.88 -10.16
N VAL A 115 -14.84 2.36 -10.60
CA VAL A 115 -13.72 2.01 -9.72
C VAL A 115 -12.48 2.80 -10.12
N ILE A 116 -11.86 3.47 -9.14
CA ILE A 116 -10.52 4.03 -9.23
C ILE A 116 -9.53 3.02 -8.65
N GLY A 117 -8.49 2.65 -9.41
CA GLY A 117 -7.39 1.82 -8.92
C GLY A 117 -6.11 2.62 -8.70
N ILE A 118 -5.49 2.44 -7.55
CA ILE A 118 -4.23 3.09 -7.17
C ILE A 118 -3.20 2.04 -6.81
N THR A 119 -2.07 2.02 -7.53
CA THR A 119 -0.91 1.19 -7.18
C THR A 119 0.39 1.98 -7.26
N GLY A 120 1.50 1.34 -6.91
CA GLY A 120 2.84 1.93 -6.82
C GLY A 120 3.71 1.22 -5.80
N SER A 121 5.01 1.52 -5.74
CA SER A 121 5.86 1.05 -4.64
C SER A 121 5.50 1.78 -3.35
N ASN A 122 5.47 3.12 -3.41
CA ASN A 122 5.24 4.00 -2.27
C ASN A 122 4.04 4.95 -2.50
N GLY A 123 3.54 5.58 -1.44
CA GLY A 123 2.45 6.58 -1.50
C GLY A 123 1.03 6.03 -1.65
N LYS A 124 0.86 4.75 -2.07
CA LYS A 124 -0.44 4.11 -2.33
C LYS A 124 -1.53 4.41 -1.31
N SER A 125 -1.29 4.11 -0.04
CA SER A 125 -2.31 4.26 1.00
C SER A 125 -2.65 5.72 1.27
N THR A 126 -1.63 6.59 1.26
CA THR A 126 -1.82 8.03 1.44
C THR A 126 -2.68 8.59 0.30
N VAL A 127 -2.34 8.29 -0.96
CA VAL A 127 -3.13 8.74 -2.12
C VAL A 127 -4.54 8.15 -2.12
N THR A 128 -4.68 6.87 -1.74
CA THR A 128 -5.99 6.20 -1.69
C THR A 128 -6.91 6.83 -0.65
N ALA A 129 -6.42 7.07 0.56
CA ALA A 129 -7.18 7.72 1.62
C ALA A 129 -7.46 9.19 1.28
N LEU A 130 -6.44 9.93 0.85
CA LEU A 130 -6.56 11.34 0.47
C LEU A 130 -7.54 11.54 -0.69
N ALA A 131 -7.48 10.72 -1.73
CA ALA A 131 -8.45 10.77 -2.82
C ALA A 131 -9.87 10.54 -2.28
N GLY A 132 -10.07 9.59 -1.38
CA GLY A 132 -11.34 9.38 -0.69
C GLY A 132 -11.88 10.65 -0.03
N GLU A 133 -11.07 11.31 0.81
CA GLU A 133 -11.43 12.56 1.50
C GLU A 133 -11.75 13.70 0.52
N MET A 134 -10.90 13.90 -0.50
CA MET A 134 -11.09 14.94 -1.51
C MET A 134 -12.39 14.73 -2.31
N LEU A 135 -12.69 13.48 -2.66
CA LEU A 135 -13.92 13.11 -3.39
C LEU A 135 -15.17 13.28 -2.51
N GLN A 136 -15.09 12.91 -1.23
CA GLN A 136 -16.18 13.12 -0.27
C GLN A 136 -16.44 14.60 0.00
N ALA A 137 -15.39 15.43 0.06
CA ALA A 137 -15.52 16.88 0.16
C ALA A 137 -16.23 17.50 -1.07
N CYS A 138 -16.12 16.86 -2.23
CA CYS A 138 -16.88 17.21 -3.43
C CYS A 138 -18.33 16.69 -3.44
N GLY A 139 -18.80 16.09 -2.35
CA GLY A 139 -20.17 15.62 -2.17
C GLY A 139 -20.46 14.22 -2.71
N LEU A 140 -19.44 13.45 -3.11
CA LEU A 140 -19.61 12.08 -3.57
C LEU A 140 -19.67 11.11 -2.39
N THR A 141 -20.53 10.10 -2.49
CA THR A 141 -20.46 8.92 -1.63
C THR A 141 -19.38 7.97 -2.14
N VAL A 142 -18.35 7.73 -1.33
CA VAL A 142 -17.16 6.97 -1.74
C VAL A 142 -16.84 5.88 -0.73
N SER A 143 -16.60 4.66 -1.23
CA SER A 143 -16.03 3.58 -0.44
C SER A 143 -14.56 3.37 -0.78
N VAL A 144 -13.72 3.44 0.25
CA VAL A 144 -12.27 3.34 0.14
C VAL A 144 -11.81 2.01 0.73
N GLY A 145 -10.98 1.26 0.01
CA GLY A 145 -10.41 0.03 0.56
C GLY A 145 -9.49 -0.74 -0.40
N GLY A 146 -9.61 -2.07 -0.40
CA GLY A 146 -8.76 -2.97 -1.17
C GLY A 146 -7.62 -3.54 -0.33
N ASN A 147 -6.37 -3.25 -0.70
CA ASN A 147 -5.19 -3.59 0.11
C ASN A 147 -5.03 -2.67 1.34
N LEU A 148 -5.72 -1.53 1.34
CA LEU A 148 -5.84 -0.63 2.49
C LEU A 148 -7.17 -0.90 3.20
N GLY A 149 -7.15 -0.99 4.53
CA GLY A 149 -8.38 -1.04 5.33
C GLY A 149 -9.24 -2.28 5.02
N ARG A 150 -10.48 -2.05 4.58
CA ARG A 150 -11.45 -3.11 4.29
C ARG A 150 -11.12 -3.80 2.95
N PRO A 151 -11.20 -5.15 2.87
CA PRO A 151 -11.12 -5.88 1.61
C PRO A 151 -12.13 -5.37 0.58
N ALA A 152 -11.78 -5.41 -0.71
CA ALA A 152 -12.62 -4.84 -1.77
C ALA A 152 -14.04 -5.42 -1.77
N LEU A 153 -14.19 -6.74 -1.61
CA LEU A 153 -15.50 -7.39 -1.58
C LEU A 153 -16.41 -6.91 -0.42
N ASP A 154 -15.82 -6.46 0.69
CA ASP A 154 -16.60 -5.94 1.81
C ASP A 154 -17.19 -4.56 1.52
N LEU A 155 -16.62 -3.82 0.57
CA LEU A 155 -17.11 -2.50 0.14
C LEU A 155 -18.38 -2.60 -0.70
N LEU A 156 -18.68 -3.78 -1.29
CA LEU A 156 -19.87 -3.97 -2.13
C LEU A 156 -21.19 -3.75 -1.38
N ALA A 157 -21.16 -3.85 -0.04
CA ALA A 157 -22.32 -3.58 0.81
C ALA A 157 -22.64 -2.09 0.96
N ASP A 158 -21.71 -1.19 0.63
CA ASP A 158 -21.84 0.24 0.89
C ASP A 158 -22.68 0.99 -0.17
N ASP A 159 -22.85 0.42 -1.36
CA ASP A 159 -23.55 1.01 -2.52
C ASP A 159 -23.15 2.49 -2.83
N PRO A 160 -21.84 2.80 -2.95
CA PRO A 160 -21.36 4.16 -3.15
C PRO A 160 -21.54 4.61 -4.62
N GLU A 161 -21.42 5.91 -4.87
CA GLU A 161 -21.28 6.45 -6.23
C GLU A 161 -19.92 6.13 -6.87
N LEU A 162 -18.91 5.80 -6.07
CA LEU A 162 -17.55 5.53 -6.54
C LEU A 162 -16.77 4.66 -5.55
N TYR A 163 -15.95 3.75 -6.09
CA TYR A 163 -14.97 3.00 -5.31
C TYR A 163 -13.56 3.53 -5.53
N VAL A 164 -12.77 3.60 -4.46
CA VAL A 164 -11.33 3.93 -4.53
C VAL A 164 -10.54 2.79 -3.89
N LEU A 165 -9.80 2.06 -4.72
CA LEU A 165 -9.07 0.86 -4.30
C LEU A 165 -7.56 1.07 -4.32
N GLU A 166 -6.93 0.79 -3.19
CA GLU A 166 -5.51 0.47 -3.16
C GLU A 166 -5.32 -0.96 -3.69
N LEU A 167 -4.45 -1.14 -4.69
CA LEU A 167 -4.16 -2.44 -5.28
C LEU A 167 -2.66 -2.78 -5.15
N SER A 168 -2.35 -3.93 -4.55
CA SER A 168 -0.98 -4.45 -4.46
C SER A 168 -0.55 -5.12 -5.78
N SER A 169 0.77 -5.31 -5.98
CA SER A 169 1.26 -6.10 -7.13
C SER A 169 0.77 -7.54 -7.08
N PHE A 170 0.63 -8.12 -5.88
CA PHE A 170 0.12 -9.46 -5.69
C PHE A 170 -1.37 -9.59 -6.06
N GLN A 171 -2.19 -8.58 -5.81
CA GLN A 171 -3.56 -8.60 -6.33
C GLN A 171 -3.59 -8.48 -7.85
N LEU A 172 -2.76 -7.58 -8.40
CA LEU A 172 -2.74 -7.28 -9.83
C LEU A 172 -2.15 -8.40 -10.71
N GLU A 173 -1.18 -9.18 -10.23
CA GLU A 173 -0.63 -10.31 -11.00
C GLU A 173 -1.64 -11.46 -11.22
N ARG A 174 -2.70 -11.51 -10.39
CA ARG A 174 -3.81 -12.47 -10.49
C ARG A 174 -4.97 -11.92 -11.29
N ALA A 175 -5.07 -10.60 -11.37
CA ALA A 175 -6.16 -9.92 -12.02
C ALA A 175 -6.13 -10.12 -13.54
N HIS A 176 -7.31 -10.30 -14.11
CA HIS A 176 -7.53 -10.37 -15.55
C HIS A 176 -7.91 -9.00 -16.08
N ASP A 177 -9.16 -8.84 -16.54
CA ASP A 177 -9.67 -7.59 -17.09
C ASP A 177 -10.38 -6.80 -16.00
N LEU A 178 -9.74 -5.73 -15.53
CA LEU A 178 -10.24 -4.95 -14.40
C LEU A 178 -11.29 -3.89 -14.79
N GLY A 179 -11.26 -3.40 -16.04
CA GLY A 179 -12.27 -2.46 -16.54
C GLY A 179 -12.38 -1.16 -15.73
N LEU A 180 -11.29 -0.71 -15.10
CA LEU A 180 -11.32 0.41 -14.17
C LEU A 180 -11.68 1.72 -14.88
N ARG A 181 -12.45 2.58 -14.19
CA ARG A 181 -12.80 3.91 -14.71
C ARG A 181 -11.56 4.80 -14.81
N LEU A 182 -10.66 4.67 -13.85
CA LEU A 182 -9.45 5.46 -13.72
C LEU A 182 -8.39 4.63 -13.00
N ALA A 183 -7.14 4.68 -13.46
CA ALA A 183 -6.04 4.01 -12.77
C ALA A 183 -4.76 4.85 -12.75
N THR A 184 -3.94 4.62 -11.72
CA THR A 184 -2.60 5.21 -11.61
C THR A 184 -1.59 4.20 -11.07
N VAL A 185 -0.37 4.28 -11.59
CA VAL A 185 0.83 3.75 -10.93
C VAL A 185 1.61 4.97 -10.43
N LEU A 186 1.79 5.11 -9.12
CA LEU A 186 2.39 6.31 -8.54
C LEU A 186 3.90 6.42 -8.78
N ASN A 187 4.59 5.28 -8.65
CA ASN A 187 6.05 5.13 -8.79
C ASN A 187 6.40 3.63 -8.83
N ILE A 188 7.56 3.30 -9.36
CA ILE A 188 8.14 1.95 -9.38
C ILE A 188 9.60 1.99 -8.92
N SER A 189 9.82 1.55 -7.69
CA SER A 189 11.14 1.28 -7.11
C SER A 189 11.25 -0.18 -6.65
N ALA A 190 12.47 -0.69 -6.49
CA ALA A 190 12.71 -2.05 -5.99
C ALA A 190 12.00 -2.30 -4.65
N ASP A 191 11.18 -3.35 -4.62
CA ASP A 191 10.46 -3.87 -3.47
C ASP A 191 10.07 -5.33 -3.78
N HIS A 192 9.81 -6.14 -2.77
CA HIS A 192 9.37 -7.54 -2.92
C HIS A 192 10.26 -8.43 -3.83
N LEU A 193 11.58 -8.23 -3.82
CA LEU A 193 12.52 -9.04 -4.61
C LEU A 193 12.67 -10.49 -4.11
N ASP A 194 12.10 -10.80 -2.95
CA ASP A 194 11.88 -12.17 -2.45
C ASP A 194 10.80 -12.92 -3.24
N ARG A 195 9.93 -12.20 -3.96
CA ARG A 195 8.78 -12.75 -4.71
C ARG A 195 8.92 -12.59 -6.22
N TYR A 196 9.60 -11.54 -6.68
CA TYR A 196 9.81 -11.27 -8.10
C TYR A 196 11.27 -11.49 -8.46
N ALA A 197 11.54 -12.14 -9.59
CA ALA A 197 12.92 -12.41 -10.01
C ALA A 197 13.70 -11.13 -10.32
N ASN A 198 13.01 -10.07 -10.73
CA ASN A 198 13.59 -8.76 -11.02
C ASN A 198 12.52 -7.65 -11.06
N LEU A 199 12.98 -6.40 -11.17
CA LEU A 199 12.13 -5.21 -11.26
C LEU A 199 11.16 -5.23 -12.45
N GLY A 200 11.54 -5.87 -13.57
CA GLY A 200 10.70 -5.97 -14.76
C GLY A 200 9.43 -6.79 -14.54
N GLU A 201 9.51 -7.87 -13.77
CA GLU A 201 8.35 -8.67 -13.39
C GLU A 201 7.41 -7.90 -12.44
N TYR A 202 7.99 -7.20 -11.46
CA TYR A 202 7.25 -6.35 -10.53
C TYR A 202 6.54 -5.19 -11.25
N HIS A 203 7.22 -4.55 -12.20
CA HIS A 203 6.64 -3.56 -13.11
C HIS A 203 5.44 -4.15 -13.88
N ARG A 204 5.64 -5.32 -14.53
CA ARG A 204 4.57 -5.98 -15.30
C ARG A 204 3.37 -6.34 -14.42
N ALA A 205 3.59 -6.74 -13.17
CA ALA A 205 2.50 -7.01 -12.24
C ALA A 205 1.67 -5.74 -11.94
N LYS A 206 2.32 -4.60 -11.66
CA LYS A 206 1.58 -3.34 -11.41
C LYS A 206 0.84 -2.82 -12.64
N HIS A 207 1.43 -2.96 -13.82
CA HIS A 207 0.82 -2.50 -15.07
C HIS A 207 -0.45 -3.25 -15.48
N GLN A 208 -0.77 -4.39 -14.83
CA GLN A 208 -2.07 -5.04 -15.05
C GLN A 208 -3.25 -4.15 -14.65
N ILE A 209 -3.03 -3.13 -13.79
CA ILE A 209 -4.04 -2.16 -13.40
C ILE A 209 -4.66 -1.41 -14.60
N PHE A 210 -3.95 -1.32 -15.72
CA PHE A 210 -4.38 -0.58 -16.91
C PHE A 210 -5.17 -1.43 -17.91
N ARG A 211 -5.39 -2.73 -17.65
CA ARG A 211 -6.17 -3.58 -18.55
C ARG A 211 -7.62 -3.10 -18.64
N GLN A 212 -8.03 -2.73 -19.85
CA GLN A 212 -9.35 -2.17 -20.16
C GLN A 212 -9.68 -0.89 -19.38
N VAL A 213 -8.66 -0.12 -18.98
CA VAL A 213 -8.85 1.14 -18.27
C VAL A 213 -9.48 2.20 -19.18
N ALA A 214 -10.42 2.98 -18.65
CA ALA A 214 -11.04 4.07 -19.41
C ALA A 214 -10.19 5.35 -19.44
N GLN A 215 -9.47 5.67 -18.37
CA GLN A 215 -8.59 6.83 -18.26
C GLN A 215 -7.39 6.55 -17.35
N VAL A 216 -6.31 7.30 -17.54
CA VAL A 216 -5.06 7.14 -16.79
C VAL A 216 -4.68 8.44 -16.07
N VAL A 217 -4.19 8.32 -14.85
CA VAL A 217 -3.35 9.35 -14.22
C VAL A 217 -1.91 8.86 -14.25
N ALA A 218 -1.00 9.67 -14.78
CA ALA A 218 0.39 9.27 -15.02
C ALA A 218 1.38 10.25 -14.39
N ASN A 219 2.41 9.69 -13.75
CA ASN A 219 3.51 10.43 -13.15
C ASN A 219 4.58 10.72 -14.22
N ARG A 220 4.83 12.00 -14.49
CA ARG A 220 5.86 12.45 -15.45
C ARG A 220 7.29 12.24 -14.96
N ASP A 221 7.50 12.13 -13.65
CA ASP A 221 8.84 12.00 -13.07
C ASP A 221 9.37 10.57 -13.16
N ASP A 222 8.48 9.58 -13.32
CA ASP A 222 8.84 8.16 -13.36
C ASP A 222 8.33 7.51 -14.65
N PRO A 223 9.20 7.34 -15.66
CA PRO A 223 8.85 6.71 -16.94
C PRO A 223 8.32 5.27 -16.79
N LEU A 224 8.67 4.55 -15.73
CA LEU A 224 8.19 3.19 -15.49
C LEU A 224 6.71 3.16 -15.12
N THR A 225 6.09 4.30 -14.78
CA THR A 225 4.66 4.38 -14.45
C THR A 225 3.77 4.54 -15.67
N ILE A 226 4.33 4.93 -16.81
CA ILE A 226 3.59 5.36 -17.98
C ILE A 226 3.17 4.13 -18.80
N PRO A 227 1.87 3.85 -18.96
CA PRO A 227 1.43 2.68 -19.69
C PRO A 227 1.41 2.88 -21.21
N LEU A 228 1.43 1.77 -21.94
CA LEU A 228 1.13 1.73 -23.36
C LEU A 228 -0.39 1.59 -23.56
N VAL A 229 -1.09 2.71 -23.64
CA VAL A 229 -2.55 2.78 -23.89
C VAL A 229 -2.86 3.43 -25.24
N PRO A 230 -4.00 3.12 -25.88
CA PRO A 230 -4.45 3.83 -27.08
C PRO A 230 -4.64 5.33 -26.82
N GLU A 231 -4.47 6.17 -27.85
CA GLU A 231 -4.67 7.63 -27.75
C GLU A 231 -6.10 8.03 -27.32
N THR A 232 -7.07 7.13 -27.49
CA THR A 232 -8.45 7.33 -27.04
C THR A 232 -8.60 7.28 -25.52
N VAL A 233 -7.62 6.72 -24.80
CA VAL A 233 -7.60 6.68 -23.34
C VAL A 233 -7.07 8.02 -22.84
N GLY A 234 -7.96 8.83 -22.28
CA GLY A 234 -7.61 10.14 -21.72
C GLY A 234 -6.57 9.99 -20.60
N THR A 235 -5.56 10.85 -20.62
CA THR A 235 -4.49 10.85 -19.61
C THR A 235 -4.38 12.22 -18.94
N VAL A 236 -4.42 12.25 -17.61
CA VAL A 236 -4.12 13.43 -16.79
C VAL A 236 -2.72 13.27 -16.20
N TRP A 237 -1.87 14.26 -16.42
CA TRP A 237 -0.46 14.22 -16.04
C TRP A 237 -0.19 15.01 -14.78
N TRP A 238 0.75 14.52 -13.98
CA TRP A 238 1.29 15.24 -12.85
C TRP A 238 2.80 15.02 -12.70
N ARG A 239 3.48 15.95 -12.02
CA ARG A 239 4.89 15.84 -11.61
C ARG A 239 5.18 16.59 -10.32
N SER A 240 6.21 16.19 -9.62
CA SER A 240 6.76 16.78 -8.40
C SER A 240 7.62 18.02 -8.68
N GLY A 241 7.45 18.66 -9.83
CA GLY A 241 8.21 19.82 -10.28
C GLY A 241 7.37 20.70 -11.21
N GLU A 242 8.02 21.62 -11.91
CA GLU A 242 7.35 22.63 -12.75
C GLU A 242 6.43 21.98 -13.79
N PRO A 243 5.11 22.23 -13.75
CA PRO A 243 4.16 21.59 -14.66
C PRO A 243 4.21 22.19 -16.07
N ASP A 244 3.99 21.33 -17.08
CA ASP A 244 3.68 21.78 -18.43
C ASP A 244 2.22 22.22 -18.56
N LEU A 245 1.85 22.78 -19.73
CA LEU A 245 0.50 23.26 -19.99
C LEU A 245 -0.55 22.15 -19.79
N GLY A 246 -1.48 22.37 -18.85
CA GLY A 246 -2.57 21.43 -18.55
C GLY A 246 -2.17 20.26 -17.64
N GLU A 247 -0.93 20.21 -17.16
CA GLU A 247 -0.46 19.23 -16.18
C GLU A 247 -0.51 19.79 -14.76
N PHE A 248 -0.58 18.90 -13.76
CA PHE A 248 -0.43 19.29 -12.36
C PHE A 248 1.05 19.26 -11.94
N GLY A 249 1.47 20.21 -11.11
CA GLY A 249 2.83 20.19 -10.59
C GLY A 249 3.12 21.17 -9.47
N LEU A 250 4.40 21.23 -9.09
CA LEU A 250 4.90 22.10 -8.03
C LEU A 250 5.73 23.23 -8.62
N ARG A 251 5.50 24.46 -8.15
CA ARG A 251 6.28 25.65 -8.52
C ARG A 251 6.67 26.43 -7.27
N GLU A 252 7.92 26.88 -7.21
CA GLU A 252 8.36 27.85 -6.20
C GLU A 252 7.90 29.26 -6.58
N ILE A 253 7.12 29.91 -5.71
CA ILE A 253 6.67 31.30 -5.87
C ILE A 253 7.03 32.04 -4.59
N GLU A 254 7.94 33.01 -4.71
CA GLU A 254 8.41 33.83 -3.58
C GLU A 254 8.98 33.00 -2.39
N GLY A 255 9.57 31.84 -2.68
CA GLY A 255 10.17 30.95 -1.69
C GLY A 255 9.18 29.99 -1.02
N VAL A 256 7.94 29.92 -1.52
CA VAL A 256 6.92 28.98 -1.07
C VAL A 256 6.62 28.00 -2.20
N THR A 257 6.52 26.71 -1.91
CA THR A 257 6.10 25.69 -2.87
C THR A 257 4.58 25.75 -3.09
N TRP A 258 4.14 25.91 -4.34
CA TRP A 258 2.73 25.94 -4.73
C TRP A 258 2.33 24.74 -5.58
N ILE A 259 1.13 24.20 -5.31
CA ILE A 259 0.42 23.28 -6.21
C ILE A 259 -0.19 24.11 -7.35
N CYS A 260 0.10 23.70 -8.59
CA CYS A 260 -0.28 24.43 -9.80
C CYS A 260 -0.96 23.50 -10.82
N HIS A 261 -1.77 24.09 -11.71
CA HIS A 261 -2.24 23.48 -12.95
C HIS A 261 -1.78 24.31 -14.13
N GLY A 262 -0.80 23.80 -14.89
CA GLY A 262 -0.04 24.59 -15.86
C GLY A 262 0.49 25.89 -15.24
N PHE A 263 0.10 27.02 -15.80
CA PHE A 263 0.54 28.33 -15.30
C PHE A 263 -0.22 28.81 -14.06
N THR A 264 -1.34 28.20 -13.71
CA THR A 264 -2.23 28.69 -12.66
C THR A 264 -1.83 28.13 -11.29
N PRO A 265 -1.40 28.97 -10.33
CA PRO A 265 -1.24 28.53 -8.94
C PRO A 265 -2.61 28.28 -8.31
N LEU A 266 -2.75 27.16 -7.61
CA LEU A 266 -4.01 26.73 -7.00
C LEU A 266 -3.98 26.86 -5.48
N MET A 267 -2.92 26.36 -4.83
CA MET A 267 -2.81 26.34 -3.36
C MET A 267 -1.34 26.31 -2.93
N SER A 268 -1.01 27.05 -1.88
CA SER A 268 0.30 26.94 -1.21
C SER A 268 0.40 25.58 -0.50
N GLY A 269 1.54 24.90 -0.62
CA GLY A 269 1.82 23.68 0.12
C GLY A 269 1.74 23.86 1.64
N GLU A 270 2.01 25.06 2.15
CA GLU A 270 1.90 25.40 3.58
C GLU A 270 0.45 25.41 4.09
N ALA A 271 -0.54 25.47 3.19
CA ALA A 271 -1.95 25.38 3.57
C ALA A 271 -2.39 23.95 3.90
N LEU A 272 -1.55 22.95 3.61
CA LEU A 272 -1.82 21.54 3.87
C LEU A 272 -1.21 21.09 5.19
N GLN A 273 -1.87 20.15 5.87
CA GLN A 273 -1.37 19.56 7.12
C GLN A 273 -0.44 18.36 6.90
N LEU A 274 0.00 18.14 5.65
CA LEU A 274 0.93 17.09 5.28
C LEU A 274 2.31 17.69 4.99
N PRO A 275 3.29 17.58 5.91
CA PRO A 275 4.63 18.08 5.68
C PRO A 275 5.38 17.24 4.64
N GLY A 276 6.34 17.87 3.96
CA GLY A 276 7.30 17.21 3.08
C GLY A 276 6.88 17.11 1.61
N ARG A 277 7.87 17.23 0.73
CA ARG A 277 7.68 17.28 -0.74
C ARG A 277 7.00 16.02 -1.30
N HIS A 278 7.31 14.84 -0.76
CA HIS A 278 6.68 13.59 -1.20
C HIS A 278 5.16 13.57 -0.94
N ASN A 279 4.70 14.26 0.11
CA ASN A 279 3.27 14.36 0.38
C ASN A 279 2.58 15.34 -0.57
N LEU A 280 3.26 16.41 -0.99
CA LEU A 280 2.76 17.25 -2.08
C LEU A 280 2.62 16.45 -3.38
N SER A 281 3.54 15.55 -3.69
CA SER A 281 3.40 14.61 -4.82
C SER A 281 2.19 13.68 -4.67
N ASN A 282 1.92 13.18 -3.45
CA ASN A 282 0.71 12.39 -3.18
C ASN A 282 -0.57 13.23 -3.40
N VAL A 283 -0.56 14.50 -2.99
CA VAL A 283 -1.67 15.43 -3.21
C VAL A 283 -1.87 15.70 -4.70
N LEU A 284 -0.80 15.89 -5.47
CA LEU A 284 -0.89 16.05 -6.93
C LEU A 284 -1.49 14.82 -7.61
N ALA A 285 -1.09 13.61 -7.20
CA ALA A 285 -1.67 12.38 -7.74
C ALA A 285 -3.17 12.26 -7.40
N ALA A 286 -3.57 12.54 -6.16
CA ALA A 286 -4.97 12.53 -5.74
C ALA A 286 -5.81 13.63 -6.45
N LEU A 287 -5.23 14.81 -6.61
CA LEU A 287 -5.83 15.93 -7.35
C LEU A 287 -6.03 15.60 -8.82
N ALA A 288 -5.05 14.97 -9.45
CA ALA A 288 -5.15 14.50 -10.82
C ALA A 288 -6.23 13.41 -10.97
N LEU A 289 -6.38 12.52 -9.98
CA LEU A 289 -7.45 11.51 -9.97
C LEU A 289 -8.83 12.15 -9.91
N GLY A 290 -9.06 13.08 -8.98
CA GLY A 290 -10.34 13.80 -8.87
C GLY A 290 -10.64 14.66 -10.11
N SER A 291 -9.62 15.32 -10.66
CA SER A 291 -9.76 16.16 -11.85
C SER A 291 -10.08 15.35 -13.11
N ALA A 292 -9.55 14.12 -13.22
CA ALA A 292 -9.89 13.20 -14.32
C ALA A 292 -11.38 12.77 -14.28
N LEU A 293 -12.01 12.81 -13.10
CA LEU A 293 -13.46 12.62 -12.97
C LEU A 293 -14.27 13.88 -13.33
N GLY A 294 -13.61 15.00 -13.64
CA GLY A 294 -14.24 16.27 -13.97
C GLY A 294 -14.60 17.14 -12.75
N LEU A 295 -14.07 16.82 -11.57
CA LEU A 295 -14.29 17.63 -10.37
C LEU A 295 -13.38 18.87 -10.35
N PRO A 296 -13.84 20.01 -9.80
CA PRO A 296 -13.03 21.23 -9.76
C PRO A 296 -11.80 21.07 -8.86
N PRO A 297 -10.58 21.45 -9.33
CA PRO A 297 -9.36 21.37 -8.51
C PRO A 297 -9.45 22.15 -7.20
N SER A 298 -10.20 23.26 -7.15
CA SER A 298 -10.41 24.04 -5.92
C SER A 298 -11.10 23.21 -4.84
N ASP A 299 -12.19 22.53 -5.19
CA ASP A 299 -13.05 21.83 -4.25
C ASP A 299 -12.35 20.57 -3.72
N LEU A 300 -11.62 19.90 -4.62
CA LEU A 300 -10.71 18.82 -4.28
C LEU A 300 -9.65 19.25 -3.27
N LEU A 301 -9.00 20.40 -3.51
CA LEU A 301 -7.96 20.91 -2.61
C LEU A 301 -8.51 21.38 -1.25
N GLU A 302 -9.76 21.85 -1.18
CA GLU A 302 -10.41 22.10 0.12
C GLU A 302 -10.51 20.82 0.95
N GLY A 303 -10.86 19.69 0.34
CA GLY A 303 -10.88 18.38 1.01
C GLY A 303 -9.49 17.88 1.45
N ALA A 304 -8.42 18.37 0.84
CA ALA A 304 -7.05 18.00 1.20
C ALA A 304 -6.51 18.77 2.43
N LYS A 305 -7.06 19.95 2.75
CA LYS A 305 -6.52 20.85 3.81
C LYS A 305 -6.51 20.21 5.20
N ASP A 306 -7.57 19.47 5.53
CA ASP A 306 -7.77 18.90 6.85
C ASP A 306 -7.23 17.48 6.98
N TYR A 307 -6.72 16.91 5.89
CA TYR A 307 -6.14 15.57 5.91
C TYR A 307 -4.77 15.56 6.60
N ARG A 308 -4.67 14.78 7.67
CA ARG A 308 -3.49 14.71 8.56
C ARG A 308 -2.56 13.53 8.29
N GLY A 309 -2.80 12.78 7.21
CA GLY A 309 -2.05 11.56 6.91
C GLY A 309 -2.60 10.33 7.61
N LEU A 310 -1.97 9.19 7.33
CA LEU A 310 -2.30 7.92 7.97
C LEU A 310 -1.37 7.67 9.16
N PRO A 311 -1.82 6.92 10.18
CA PRO A 311 -0.95 6.45 11.24
C PRO A 311 0.29 5.74 10.69
N HIS A 312 1.44 5.94 11.34
CA HIS A 312 2.73 5.32 11.02
C HIS A 312 3.28 5.66 9.61
N ARG A 313 2.88 6.80 9.02
CA ARG A 313 3.42 7.33 7.76
C ARG A 313 3.95 8.75 7.97
N CYS A 314 5.23 8.86 8.33
CA CYS A 314 5.85 10.12 8.76
C CYS A 314 4.98 10.90 9.79
N GLN A 315 4.38 10.17 10.73
CA GLN A 315 3.49 10.71 11.74
C GLN A 315 4.31 11.36 12.87
N LEU A 316 4.11 12.65 13.11
CA LEU A 316 4.64 13.29 14.31
C LEU A 316 3.96 12.72 15.55
N VAL A 317 4.74 12.09 16.43
CA VAL A 317 4.26 11.53 17.71
C VAL A 317 4.17 12.63 18.76
N THR A 318 5.30 13.30 19.01
CA THR A 318 5.43 14.42 19.96
C THR A 318 6.76 15.16 19.73
N GLN A 319 6.99 16.23 20.48
CA GLN A 319 8.24 16.98 20.52
C GLN A 319 8.72 17.13 21.97
N ILE A 320 9.91 16.62 22.29
CA ILE A 320 10.50 16.63 23.64
C ILE A 320 11.84 17.38 23.58
N GLY A 321 12.02 18.42 24.40
CA GLY A 321 13.27 19.21 24.40
C GLY A 321 13.60 19.90 23.06
N GLY A 322 12.59 20.11 22.20
CA GLY A 322 12.78 20.61 20.84
C GLY A 322 13.23 19.57 19.82
N VAL A 323 13.29 18.28 20.19
CA VAL A 323 13.51 17.15 19.28
C VAL A 323 12.16 16.59 18.85
N ARG A 324 11.97 16.40 17.55
CA ARG A 324 10.73 15.81 17.00
C ARG A 324 10.86 14.29 16.91
N PHE A 325 9.81 13.57 17.28
CA PHE A 325 9.77 12.11 17.17
C PHE A 325 8.75 11.71 16.12
N ILE A 326 9.22 11.08 15.05
CA ILE A 326 8.40 10.76 13.87
C ILE A 326 8.32 9.25 13.67
N ASP A 327 7.10 8.74 13.61
CA ASP A 327 6.78 7.36 13.29
C ASP A 327 6.51 7.19 11.79
N ASP A 328 7.44 6.52 11.11
CA ASP A 328 7.30 6.03 9.75
C ASP A 328 7.50 4.50 9.70
N SER A 329 6.95 3.77 10.68
CA SER A 329 7.06 2.31 10.76
C SER A 329 6.52 1.58 9.52
N LYS A 330 5.65 2.23 8.72
CA LYS A 330 5.20 1.71 7.41
C LYS A 330 6.28 1.75 6.32
N GLY A 331 7.40 2.45 6.53
CA GLY A 331 8.57 2.46 5.67
C GLY A 331 9.32 1.12 5.66
N THR A 332 8.70 0.08 5.08
CA THR A 332 9.20 -1.30 5.11
C THR A 332 10.15 -1.66 3.97
N ASN A 333 10.58 -0.68 3.17
CA ASN A 333 11.52 -0.85 2.07
C ASN A 333 12.45 0.38 1.98
N ILE A 334 13.59 0.24 1.30
CA ILE A 334 14.61 1.29 1.16
C ILE A 334 14.04 2.57 0.54
N GLY A 335 13.23 2.45 -0.53
CA GLY A 335 12.68 3.60 -1.22
C GLY A 335 11.76 4.45 -0.35
N ALA A 336 11.01 3.83 0.57
CA ALA A 336 10.18 4.52 1.53
C ALA A 336 11.03 5.34 2.52
N THR A 337 12.11 4.75 3.03
CA THR A 337 13.02 5.43 3.96
C THR A 337 13.78 6.57 3.29
N VAL A 338 14.24 6.40 2.05
CA VAL A 338 14.84 7.49 1.27
C VAL A 338 13.85 8.65 1.12
N ALA A 339 12.61 8.37 0.72
CA ALA A 339 11.58 9.41 0.58
C ALA A 339 11.23 10.12 1.90
N ALA A 340 11.30 9.41 3.03
CA ALA A 340 11.12 10.00 4.37
C ALA A 340 12.29 10.92 4.74
N LEU A 341 13.54 10.51 4.48
CA LEU A 341 14.73 11.33 4.73
C LEU A 341 14.73 12.61 3.90
N GLU A 342 14.50 12.49 2.59
CA GLU A 342 14.42 13.63 1.67
C GLU A 342 13.26 14.56 2.02
N GLY A 343 12.12 13.99 2.42
CA GLY A 343 10.92 14.75 2.78
C GLY A 343 11.04 15.55 4.09
N LEU A 344 11.97 15.18 4.96
CA LEU A 344 12.23 15.82 6.26
C LEU A 344 13.53 16.62 6.27
N ALA A 345 14.22 16.72 5.13
CA ALA A 345 15.55 17.32 5.00
C ALA A 345 15.62 18.79 5.43
N ASP A 346 14.53 19.55 5.25
CA ASP A 346 14.49 20.99 5.53
C ASP A 346 14.31 21.32 7.03
N ASP A 347 14.03 20.31 7.86
CA ASP A 347 13.67 20.49 9.26
C ASP A 347 14.78 20.11 10.26
N GLY A 348 16.05 20.15 9.82
CA GLY A 348 17.21 19.81 10.65
C GLY A 348 17.78 18.42 10.39
N THR A 349 18.64 17.93 11.28
CA THR A 349 19.32 16.63 11.10
C THR A 349 18.55 15.48 11.71
N ILE A 350 18.75 14.27 11.17
CA ILE A 350 17.95 13.09 11.51
C ILE A 350 18.79 12.04 12.27
N TRP A 351 18.25 11.54 13.37
CA TRP A 351 18.66 10.29 14.00
C TRP A 351 17.73 9.17 13.52
N LEU A 352 18.24 8.34 12.62
CA LEU A 352 17.44 7.34 11.90
C LEU A 352 17.49 5.98 12.61
N ILE A 353 16.33 5.38 12.86
CA ILE A 353 16.20 4.01 13.37
C ILE A 353 15.87 3.08 12.19
N LEU A 354 16.78 2.16 11.91
CA LEU A 354 16.72 1.16 10.84
C LEU A 354 16.58 -0.27 11.39
N GLY A 355 16.06 -1.16 10.56
CA GLY A 355 16.20 -2.60 10.76
C GLY A 355 14.90 -3.37 11.01
N GLY A 356 15.06 -4.68 11.18
CA GLY A 356 14.04 -5.70 11.00
C GLY A 356 14.42 -6.71 9.92
N GLN A 357 13.44 -7.35 9.29
CA GLN A 357 13.66 -8.30 8.20
C GLN A 357 13.87 -7.61 6.83
N GLY A 358 15.08 -7.77 6.26
CA GLY A 358 15.54 -7.01 5.09
C GLY A 358 15.03 -7.45 3.72
N LYS A 359 14.53 -8.68 3.56
CA LYS A 359 13.97 -9.24 2.30
C LYS A 359 14.92 -9.18 1.08
N GLY A 360 16.23 -9.30 1.31
CA GLY A 360 17.23 -9.30 0.22
C GLY A 360 17.38 -7.98 -0.51
N GLN A 361 17.01 -6.85 0.12
CA GLN A 361 17.22 -5.52 -0.42
C GLN A 361 18.70 -5.11 -0.37
N ASP A 362 19.14 -4.27 -1.32
CA ASP A 362 20.50 -3.72 -1.32
C ASP A 362 20.57 -2.43 -0.48
N PHE A 363 20.93 -2.56 0.80
CA PHE A 363 21.04 -1.42 1.72
C PHE A 363 22.13 -0.41 1.34
N SER A 364 23.00 -0.70 0.36
CA SER A 364 23.95 0.29 -0.14
C SER A 364 23.27 1.51 -0.78
N LEU A 365 22.01 1.35 -1.22
CA LEU A 365 21.19 2.43 -1.77
C LEU A 365 20.78 3.48 -0.73
N LEU A 366 20.90 3.20 0.58
CA LEU A 366 20.63 4.19 1.64
C LEU A 366 21.78 5.19 1.84
N LYS A 367 22.99 4.89 1.35
CA LYS A 367 24.21 5.62 1.71
C LYS A 367 24.13 7.12 1.42
N GLU A 368 23.65 7.49 0.25
CA GLU A 368 23.61 8.89 -0.18
C GLU A 368 22.66 9.71 0.69
N ALA A 369 21.40 9.26 0.84
CA ALA A 369 20.41 9.92 1.67
C ALA A 369 20.83 9.99 3.15
N VAL A 370 21.40 8.90 3.69
CA VAL A 370 21.91 8.88 5.07
C VAL A 370 23.06 9.85 5.26
N ALA A 371 24.01 9.91 4.32
CA ALA A 371 25.15 10.84 4.39
C ALA A 371 24.72 12.30 4.39
N GLN A 372 23.65 12.61 3.65
CA GLN A 372 23.18 13.97 3.45
C GLN A 372 22.28 14.48 4.58
N HIS A 373 21.46 13.60 5.17
CA HIS A 373 20.37 14.01 6.07
C HIS A 373 20.51 13.54 7.51
N CYS A 374 21.32 12.52 7.79
CA CYS A 374 21.41 11.94 9.12
C CYS A 374 22.61 12.46 9.93
N SER A 375 22.43 12.61 11.24
CA SER A 375 23.50 12.80 12.23
C SER A 375 23.99 11.47 12.81
N GLY A 376 23.16 10.42 12.76
CA GLY A 376 23.53 9.07 13.14
C GLY A 376 22.43 8.06 12.85
N VAL A 377 22.80 6.79 12.87
CA VAL A 377 21.90 5.67 12.60
C VAL A 377 21.91 4.70 13.76
N VAL A 378 20.73 4.21 14.15
CA VAL A 378 20.57 3.13 15.11
C VAL A 378 19.98 1.94 14.38
N VAL A 379 20.57 0.75 14.54
CA VAL A 379 20.13 -0.47 13.84
C VAL A 379 19.69 -1.55 14.82
N MET A 380 18.64 -2.29 14.47
CA MET A 380 18.10 -3.41 15.25
C MET A 380 17.55 -4.53 14.35
N GLY A 381 17.29 -5.70 14.92
CA GLY A 381 16.66 -6.83 14.21
C GLY A 381 17.58 -7.59 13.25
N GLU A 382 16.99 -8.49 12.46
CA GLU A 382 17.70 -9.48 11.63
C GLU A 382 18.73 -8.82 10.67
N ALA A 383 18.33 -7.73 10.01
CA ALA A 383 19.17 -7.02 9.04
C ALA A 383 20.19 -6.04 9.65
N ALA A 384 20.27 -5.91 10.98
CA ALA A 384 21.11 -4.89 11.63
C ALA A 384 22.59 -4.96 11.21
N ALA A 385 23.16 -6.17 11.18
CA ALA A 385 24.55 -6.38 10.82
C ALA A 385 24.83 -6.04 9.35
N GLU A 386 23.92 -6.41 8.45
CA GLU A 386 24.01 -6.11 7.01
C GLU A 386 23.93 -4.60 6.76
N ILE A 387 22.96 -3.92 7.36
CA ILE A 387 22.82 -2.46 7.27
C ILE A 387 24.07 -1.77 7.78
N ALA A 388 24.60 -2.19 8.94
CA ALA A 388 25.81 -1.64 9.52
C ALA A 388 27.03 -1.82 8.60
N GLN A 389 27.16 -2.97 7.92
CA GLN A 389 28.23 -3.20 6.95
C GLN A 389 28.22 -2.17 5.81
N HIS A 390 27.01 -1.77 5.36
CA HIS A 390 26.85 -0.77 4.31
C HIS A 390 26.95 0.68 4.79
N LEU A 391 26.66 0.99 6.07
CA LEU A 391 26.58 2.39 6.54
C LEU A 391 27.73 2.82 7.47
N ASN A 392 28.48 1.90 8.08
CA ASN A 392 29.55 2.22 9.03
C ASN A 392 30.71 3.06 8.46
N HIS A 393 30.89 3.06 7.14
CA HIS A 393 31.91 3.89 6.46
C HIS A 393 31.38 5.26 6.05
N VAL A 394 30.08 5.51 6.25
CA VAL A 394 29.39 6.76 5.90
C VAL A 394 29.11 7.57 7.16
N ILE A 395 28.61 6.92 8.21
CA ILE A 395 28.16 7.56 9.45
C ILE A 395 28.31 6.63 10.65
N THR A 396 28.23 7.19 11.86
CA THR A 396 28.13 6.40 13.09
C THR A 396 26.87 5.55 13.07
N VAL A 397 27.03 4.23 13.19
CA VAL A 397 25.93 3.27 13.33
C VAL A 397 26.02 2.59 14.69
N GLN A 398 24.93 2.68 15.47
CA GLN A 398 24.82 2.03 16.77
C GLN A 398 23.89 0.82 16.68
N PRO A 399 24.39 -0.42 16.86
CA PRO A 399 23.52 -1.58 17.05
C PRO A 399 22.91 -1.59 18.45
N VAL A 400 21.64 -1.99 18.53
CA VAL A 400 20.87 -2.18 19.78
C VAL A 400 19.97 -3.41 19.65
N ASP A 401 19.50 -3.93 20.79
CA ASP A 401 18.72 -5.18 20.82
C ASP A 401 17.20 -4.94 20.82
N SER A 402 16.75 -3.71 21.07
CA SER A 402 15.32 -3.37 21.13
C SER A 402 14.99 -1.98 20.59
N LEU A 403 13.73 -1.79 20.21
CA LEU A 403 13.22 -0.48 19.78
C LEU A 403 13.24 0.55 20.92
N GLN A 404 13.01 0.12 22.15
CA GLN A 404 13.10 0.97 23.34
C GLN A 404 14.52 1.50 23.53
N GLU A 405 15.53 0.64 23.40
CA GLU A 405 16.94 1.05 23.40
C GLU A 405 17.25 1.98 22.23
N ALA A 406 16.71 1.71 21.04
CA ALA A 406 16.92 2.56 19.87
C ALA A 406 16.43 3.99 20.10
N VAL A 407 15.20 4.12 20.62
CA VAL A 407 14.58 5.42 20.95
C VAL A 407 15.36 6.12 22.05
N ALA A 408 15.74 5.42 23.12
CA ALA A 408 16.50 6.00 24.22
C ALA A 408 17.89 6.49 23.78
N TYR A 409 18.59 5.71 22.96
CA TYR A 409 19.90 6.10 22.43
C TYR A 409 19.78 7.32 21.51
N ALA A 410 18.88 7.28 20.52
CA ALA A 410 18.67 8.38 19.59
C ALA A 410 18.28 9.68 20.31
N ALA A 411 17.36 9.61 21.29
CA ALA A 411 16.95 10.76 22.08
C ALA A 411 18.09 11.36 22.92
N ALA A 412 18.98 10.52 23.45
CA ALA A 412 20.13 10.99 24.24
C ALA A 412 21.19 11.70 23.38
N GLN A 413 21.26 11.42 22.08
CA GLN A 413 22.19 12.06 21.15
C GLN A 413 21.61 13.28 20.42
N ALA A 414 20.30 13.28 20.19
CA ALA A 414 19.59 14.34 19.48
C ALA A 414 19.64 15.68 20.23
N ARG A 415 19.71 16.77 19.48
CA ARG A 415 19.72 18.15 19.99
C ARG A 415 18.44 18.87 19.59
N SER A 416 18.14 19.97 20.27
CA SER A 416 17.00 20.83 19.90
C SER A 416 17.08 21.22 18.41
N GLY A 417 16.00 20.97 17.66
CA GLY A 417 15.95 21.11 16.20
C GLY A 417 16.18 19.81 15.42
N ASP A 418 16.69 18.75 16.05
CA ASP A 418 16.85 17.44 15.40
C ASP A 418 15.54 16.64 15.37
N THR A 419 15.55 15.57 14.59
CA THR A 419 14.44 14.61 14.46
C THR A 419 14.92 13.20 14.76
N VAL A 420 14.19 12.47 15.61
CA VAL A 420 14.32 11.01 15.75
C VAL A 420 13.26 10.36 14.87
N LEU A 421 13.71 9.63 13.85
CA LEU A 421 12.85 9.03 12.82
C LEU A 421 12.91 7.51 12.91
N LEU A 422 11.77 6.86 13.15
CA LEU A 422 11.60 5.44 12.86
C LEU A 422 11.18 5.27 11.40
N SER A 423 12.11 5.00 10.50
CA SER A 423 11.81 4.61 9.11
C SER A 423 12.68 3.41 8.74
N PRO A 424 12.23 2.18 8.99
CA PRO A 424 13.12 1.04 9.23
C PRO A 424 13.77 0.42 7.99
N ALA A 425 13.32 0.76 6.77
CA ALA A 425 13.67 0.12 5.50
C ALA A 425 13.41 -1.41 5.43
N CYS A 426 12.83 -1.99 6.48
CA CYS A 426 12.65 -3.43 6.68
C CYS A 426 11.22 -3.78 7.12
N ALA A 427 10.81 -5.00 6.82
CA ALA A 427 9.61 -5.58 7.42
C ALA A 427 9.82 -5.82 8.93
N SER A 428 8.73 -5.95 9.68
CA SER A 428 8.75 -6.02 11.15
C SER A 428 8.71 -7.44 11.72
N LEU A 429 8.52 -8.45 10.87
CA LEU A 429 8.04 -9.79 11.27
C LEU A 429 9.05 -10.62 12.07
N ASP A 430 10.30 -10.19 12.13
CA ASP A 430 11.35 -10.79 12.96
C ASP A 430 11.22 -10.41 14.44
N MET A 431 10.67 -9.22 14.73
CA MET A 431 10.57 -8.67 16.10
C MET A 431 9.14 -8.37 16.55
N PHE A 432 8.20 -8.19 15.62
CA PHE A 432 6.83 -7.72 15.88
C PHE A 432 5.82 -8.44 14.96
N ALA A 433 4.58 -8.59 15.41
CA ALA A 433 3.50 -9.17 14.62
C ALA A 433 3.12 -8.32 13.40
N SER A 434 3.35 -7.00 13.44
CA SER A 434 3.10 -6.10 12.31
C SER A 434 3.83 -4.76 12.43
N TYR A 435 3.87 -3.99 11.35
CA TYR A 435 4.39 -2.62 11.38
C TYR A 435 3.55 -1.71 12.30
N VAL A 436 2.25 -1.99 12.48
CA VAL A 436 1.36 -1.25 13.37
C VAL A 436 1.81 -1.46 14.82
N GLU A 437 2.10 -2.71 15.19
CA GLU A 437 2.64 -3.00 16.51
C GLU A 437 4.00 -2.33 16.73
N ARG A 438 4.91 -2.40 15.74
CA ARG A 438 6.21 -1.71 15.80
C ARG A 438 6.05 -0.20 16.01
N GLY A 439 5.14 0.44 15.28
CA GLY A 439 4.85 1.87 15.44
C GLY A 439 4.26 2.18 16.81
N GLN A 440 3.32 1.36 17.30
CA GLN A 440 2.78 1.53 18.66
C GLN A 440 3.86 1.36 19.75
N GLN A 441 4.82 0.44 19.57
CA GLN A 441 5.95 0.30 20.49
C GLN A 441 6.89 1.51 20.44
N PHE A 442 7.07 2.14 19.27
CA PHE A 442 7.77 3.41 19.15
C PHE A 442 7.05 4.52 19.91
N HIS A 443 5.74 4.69 19.72
CA HIS A 443 4.93 5.66 20.47
C HIS A 443 5.07 5.43 21.98
N ASN A 444 5.00 4.18 22.45
CA ASN A 444 5.14 3.86 23.86
C ASN A 444 6.54 4.22 24.39
N ALA A 445 7.59 3.93 23.63
CA ALA A 445 8.97 4.25 24.00
C ALA A 445 9.19 5.78 24.06
N VAL A 446 8.63 6.53 23.10
CA VAL A 446 8.71 8.00 23.07
C VAL A 446 7.94 8.61 24.25
N ASN A 447 6.71 8.15 24.52
CA ASN A 447 5.92 8.63 25.65
C ASN A 447 6.58 8.34 27.00
N ALA A 448 7.34 7.25 27.11
CA ALA A 448 8.11 6.94 28.32
C ALA A 448 9.25 7.95 28.57
N LEU A 449 9.82 8.55 27.52
CA LEU A 449 10.80 9.64 27.66
C LEU A 449 10.15 10.91 28.20
N GLU A 450 8.92 11.22 27.78
CA GLU A 450 8.18 12.41 28.24
C GLU A 450 7.83 12.34 29.72
N VAL A 451 7.48 11.15 30.23
CA VAL A 451 7.22 10.94 31.67
C VAL A 451 8.50 11.05 32.51
N ALA A 452 9.66 10.77 31.92
CA ALA A 452 10.95 10.82 32.61
C ALA A 452 11.63 12.19 32.58
N ALA A 453 11.20 13.10 31.69
CA ALA A 453 11.68 14.47 31.54
C ALA A 453 10.95 15.44 32.50
#